data_AF-A0A0D2IXR2-F1
#
_entry.id   AF-A0A0D2IXR2-F1
#
_cell.length_a   1.000
_cell.length_b   1.000
_cell.length_c   1.000
_cell.angle_alpha   90.00
_cell.angle_beta   90.00
_cell.angle_gamma   90.00
#
_symmetry.space_group_name_H-M   'P 1'
#
loop_
_entity.id
_entity.type
_entity.pdbx_description
1 polymer ?
#
loop_
_entity_poly.entity_id
_entity_poly.type
_entity_poly.pdbx_seq_one_letter_code
_entity_poly.pdbx_strand_id
1 'polypeptide(L)'
;MLYDPARRRLVTAASRPYVWHHKVVTLDKTGHREPLRGVLYNSTFHVAVSVDEGGTVCVWCMQDGSREGRFSNAHGDSKVTALSFDKNERRLVTAANDACIRMWNFNNGSLLRT
;
A
#
# COMPACT_ATOMS: atom_id res chain seq x y z
N MET A 1 -0.57 12.58 23.77
CA MET A 1 -1.38 12.05 22.64
C MET A 1 -1.95 10.72 23.08
N LEU A 2 -3.27 10.52 22.95
CA LEU A 2 -3.98 9.32 23.43
C LEU A 2 -4.90 8.80 22.33
N TYR A 3 -4.87 7.49 22.06
CA TYR A 3 -5.83 6.83 21.16
C TYR A 3 -6.97 6.23 21.98
N ASP A 4 -8.21 6.54 21.61
CA ASP A 4 -9.44 6.00 22.19
C ASP A 4 -9.93 4.86 21.28
N PRO A 5 -9.67 3.58 21.65
CA PRO A 5 -10.01 2.43 20.81
C PRO A 5 -11.53 2.21 20.71
N ALA A 6 -12.30 2.60 21.72
CA ALA A 6 -13.75 2.44 21.72
C ALA A 6 -14.43 3.36 20.69
N ARG A 7 -13.85 4.55 20.45
CA ARG A 7 -14.40 5.55 19.52
C ARG A 7 -13.54 5.77 18.26
N ARG A 8 -12.48 4.97 18.06
CA ARG A 8 -11.55 5.03 16.92
C ARG A 8 -11.06 6.46 16.63
N ARG A 9 -10.61 7.18 17.67
CA ARG A 9 -10.18 8.58 17.54
C ARG A 9 -8.87 8.85 18.27
N LEU A 10 -8.08 9.76 17.71
CA LEU A 10 -6.85 10.26 18.31
C LEU A 10 -7.12 11.59 18.99
N VAL A 11 -6.78 11.70 20.27
CA VAL A 11 -6.89 12.94 21.06
C VAL A 11 -5.49 13.49 21.31
N THR A 12 -5.27 14.74 20.90
CA THR A 12 -4.05 15.49 21.20
C THR A 12 -4.41 16.66 22.12
N ALA A 13 -3.55 16.91 23.11
CA ALA A 13 -3.73 18.03 24.03
C ALA A 13 -2.93 19.23 23.50
N ALA A 14 -3.65 20.29 23.16
CA ALA A 14 -3.14 21.63 22.89
C ALA A 14 -4.15 22.64 23.49
N SER A 15 -3.82 23.94 23.48
CA SER A 15 -4.68 25.02 24.01
C SER A 15 -6.13 25.01 23.47
N ARG A 16 -6.36 24.31 22.35
CA ARG A 16 -7.67 23.78 21.96
C ARG A 16 -7.53 22.29 21.62
N PRO A 17 -8.27 21.38 22.26
CA PRO A 17 -8.24 19.97 21.90
C PRO A 17 -8.90 19.77 20.53
N TYR A 18 -8.16 19.18 19.58
CA TYR A 18 -8.67 18.75 18.28
C TYR A 18 -9.07 17.28 18.35
N VAL A 19 -10.26 16.94 17.84
CA VAL A 19 -10.75 15.57 17.75
C VAL A 19 -10.72 15.14 16.28
N TRP A 20 -9.84 14.20 15.97
CA TRP A 20 -9.76 13.61 14.63
C TRP A 20 -10.66 12.37 14.54
N HIS A 21 -11.56 12.35 13.57
CA HIS A 21 -12.38 11.19 13.24
C HIS A 21 -11.67 10.41 12.13
N HIS A 22 -11.05 9.28 12.46
CA HIS A 22 -10.45 8.40 11.46
C HIS A 22 -11.33 7.16 11.28
N LYS A 23 -11.83 6.94 10.06
CA LYS A 23 -12.44 5.66 9.70
C LYS A 23 -11.31 4.63 9.60
N VAL A 24 -11.19 3.79 10.62
CA VAL A 24 -10.29 2.63 10.55
C VAL A 24 -10.91 1.60 9.60
N VAL A 25 -10.27 1.43 8.46
CA VAL A 25 -10.60 0.40 7.47
C VAL A 25 -9.65 -0.77 7.70
N THR A 26 -10.19 -1.95 7.95
CA THR A 26 -9.40 -3.17 8.13
C THR A 26 -9.23 -3.82 6.77
N LEU A 27 -7.98 -3.99 6.34
CA LEU A 27 -7.66 -4.72 5.12
C LEU A 27 -7.69 -6.24 5.37
N ASP A 28 -7.99 -7.01 4.33
CA ASP A 28 -7.95 -8.47 4.39
C ASP A 28 -6.54 -8.96 4.78
N LYS A 29 -6.47 -9.76 5.86
CA LYS A 29 -5.22 -10.31 6.39
C LYS A 29 -4.58 -11.36 5.47
N THR A 30 -5.28 -11.85 4.45
CA THR A 30 -4.77 -12.90 3.54
C THR A 30 -4.02 -12.37 2.31
N GLY A 31 -3.77 -11.05 2.24
CA GLY A 31 -3.11 -10.43 1.08
C GLY A 31 -1.65 -10.85 0.86
N HIS A 32 -0.88 -10.93 1.94
CA HIS A 32 0.57 -11.12 1.89
C HIS A 32 0.98 -12.34 2.72
N ARG A 33 1.98 -13.07 2.22
CA ARG A 33 2.54 -14.25 2.90
C ARG A 33 3.96 -14.00 3.42
N GLU A 34 4.61 -12.99 2.88
CA GLU A 34 5.94 -12.55 3.26
C GLU A 34 5.88 -11.21 4.01
N PRO A 35 6.97 -10.79 4.70
CA PRO A 35 7.04 -9.49 5.34
C PRO A 35 6.72 -8.35 4.37
N LEU A 36 5.88 -7.41 4.82
CA LEU A 36 5.58 -6.22 4.04
C LEU A 36 6.83 -5.36 3.90
N ARG A 37 7.18 -5.01 2.66
CA ARG A 37 8.27 -4.08 2.37
C ARG A 37 7.82 -2.64 2.46
N GLY A 38 6.58 -2.36 2.09
CA GLY A 38 5.94 -1.08 2.33
C GLY A 38 4.54 -0.97 1.74
N VAL A 39 3.97 0.22 1.94
CA VAL A 39 2.63 0.59 1.49
C VAL A 39 2.67 2.02 0.96
N LEU A 40 1.98 2.26 -0.14
CA LEU A 40 1.84 3.57 -0.77
C LEU A 40 0.35 3.92 -0.83
N TYR A 41 0.00 5.14 -0.46
CA TYR A 41 -1.34 5.67 -0.65
C TYR A 41 -1.42 6.47 -1.94
N ASN A 42 -2.46 6.21 -2.71
CA ASN A 42 -2.78 6.92 -3.94
C ASN A 42 -4.05 7.75 -3.73
N SER A 43 -3.90 9.07 -3.72
CA SER A 43 -5.02 9.98 -3.51
C SER A 43 -5.94 10.06 -4.72
N THR A 44 -5.38 9.90 -5.93
CA THR A 44 -6.12 10.01 -7.19
C THR A 44 -7.18 8.93 -7.34
N PHE A 45 -6.84 7.69 -6.99
CA PHE A 45 -7.74 6.54 -7.09
C PHE A 45 -8.33 6.10 -5.75
N HIS A 46 -7.99 6.78 -4.66
CA HIS A 46 -8.39 6.40 -3.29
C HIS A 46 -8.06 4.94 -2.93
N VAL A 47 -6.87 4.48 -3.33
CA VAL A 47 -6.37 3.13 -3.05
C VAL A 47 -5.09 3.14 -2.23
N ALA A 48 -4.83 2.06 -1.49
CA ALA A 48 -3.50 1.74 -1.00
C ALA A 48 -2.90 0.59 -1.81
N VAL A 49 -1.60 0.67 -2.11
CA VAL A 49 -0.85 -0.39 -2.77
C VAL A 49 0.20 -0.89 -1.79
N SER A 50 0.15 -2.15 -1.42
CA SER A 50 1.12 -2.80 -0.54
C SER A 50 1.93 -3.83 -1.29
N VAL A 51 3.20 -3.97 -0.93
CA VAL A 51 4.13 -4.93 -1.53
C VAL A 51 4.87 -5.69 -0.44
N ASP A 52 4.95 -7.00 -0.56
CA ASP A 52 5.78 -7.84 0.31
C ASP A 52 7.15 -8.16 -0.30
N GLU A 53 8.03 -8.71 0.54
CA GLU A 53 9.39 -9.09 0.16
C GLU A 53 9.42 -10.09 -1.00
N GLY A 54 8.43 -10.99 -1.10
CA GLY A 54 8.27 -11.96 -2.19
C GLY A 54 7.68 -11.38 -3.49
N GLY A 55 7.48 -10.07 -3.56
CA GLY A 55 6.98 -9.41 -4.78
C GLY A 55 5.50 -9.66 -5.05
N THR A 56 4.72 -10.01 -4.03
CA THR A 56 3.25 -9.91 -4.11
C THR A 56 2.86 -8.45 -3.91
N VAL A 57 2.07 -7.93 -4.84
CA VAL A 57 1.47 -6.61 -4.80
C VAL A 57 -0.03 -6.78 -4.58
N CYS A 58 -0.59 -6.05 -3.61
CA CYS A 58 -2.04 -5.95 -3.39
C CYS A 58 -2.48 -4.50 -3.54
N VAL A 59 -3.67 -4.31 -4.13
CA VAL A 59 -4.34 -3.01 -4.26
C VAL A 59 -5.61 -3.04 -3.42
N TRP A 60 -5.80 -2.04 -2.59
CA TRP A 60 -6.84 -1.96 -1.58
C TRP A 60 -7.72 -0.73 -1.78
N CYS A 61 -9.02 -0.91 -1.82
CA CYS A 61 -9.95 0.21 -1.77
C CYS A 61 -9.94 0.83 -0.37
N MET A 62 -9.65 2.12 -0.25
CA MET A 62 -9.61 2.79 1.06
C MET A 62 -11.00 3.18 1.56
N GLN A 63 -12.05 2.99 0.78
CA GLN A 63 -13.42 3.31 1.18
C GLN A 63 -14.04 2.21 2.04
N ASP A 64 -13.82 0.94 1.70
CA ASP A 64 -14.41 -0.23 2.35
C ASP A 64 -13.39 -1.29 2.81
N GLY A 65 -12.14 -1.24 2.31
CA GLY A 65 -11.07 -2.17 2.65
C GLY A 65 -11.02 -3.41 1.76
N SER A 66 -11.82 -3.45 0.68
CA SER A 66 -11.77 -4.53 -0.30
C SER A 66 -10.40 -4.61 -0.96
N ARG A 67 -10.04 -5.82 -1.43
CA ARG A 67 -8.88 -6.02 -2.31
C ARG A 67 -9.35 -5.91 -3.76
N GLU A 68 -9.00 -4.81 -4.41
CA GLU A 68 -9.35 -4.53 -5.81
C GLU A 68 -8.43 -5.26 -6.79
N GLY A 69 -7.20 -5.56 -6.38
CA GLY A 69 -6.21 -6.18 -7.26
C GLY A 69 -5.14 -6.94 -6.50
N ARG A 70 -4.58 -7.96 -7.16
CA ARG A 70 -3.43 -8.71 -6.67
C ARG A 70 -2.64 -9.29 -7.84
N PHE A 71 -1.32 -9.14 -7.80
CA PHE A 71 -0.41 -9.86 -8.66
C PHE A 71 0.85 -10.26 -7.88
N SER A 72 1.54 -11.30 -8.35
CA SER A 72 2.71 -11.88 -7.69
C SER A 72 3.87 -12.04 -8.67
N ASN A 73 5.03 -12.44 -8.15
CA ASN A 73 6.25 -12.65 -8.93
C ASN A 73 6.72 -11.36 -9.64
N ALA A 74 6.53 -10.19 -9.01
CA ALA A 74 7.00 -8.93 -9.57
C ALA A 74 8.50 -8.95 -9.90
N HIS A 75 9.31 -9.64 -9.09
CA HIS A 75 10.75 -9.83 -9.35
C HIS A 75 11.18 -11.30 -9.30
N GLY A 76 10.28 -12.24 -9.62
CA GLY A 76 10.55 -13.68 -9.50
C GLY A 76 10.95 -14.05 -8.07
N ASP A 77 12.07 -14.75 -7.91
CA ASP A 77 12.62 -15.15 -6.60
C ASP A 77 13.43 -14.04 -5.91
N SER A 78 13.58 -12.87 -6.55
CA SER A 78 14.34 -11.76 -5.98
C SER A 78 13.50 -10.88 -5.07
N LYS A 79 14.08 -10.55 -3.91
CA LYS A 79 13.43 -9.78 -2.86
C LYS A 79 13.21 -8.33 -3.27
N VAL A 80 11.97 -7.86 -3.18
CA VAL A 80 11.64 -6.45 -3.40
C VAL A 80 12.20 -5.61 -2.26
N THR A 81 12.93 -4.56 -2.61
CA THR A 81 13.64 -3.69 -1.66
C THR A 81 13.08 -2.28 -1.60
N ALA A 82 12.38 -1.83 -2.64
CA ALA A 82 11.75 -0.51 -2.66
C ALA A 82 10.53 -0.46 -3.58
N LEU A 83 9.66 0.50 -3.30
CA LEU A 83 8.47 0.81 -4.07
C LEU A 83 8.22 2.32 -4.09
N SER A 84 7.71 2.84 -5.20
CA SER A 84 7.25 4.22 -5.36
C SER A 84 6.15 4.29 -6.42
N PHE A 85 5.35 5.36 -6.42
CA PHE A 85 4.58 5.71 -7.61
C PHE A 85 5.42 6.52 -8.59
N ASP A 86 5.01 6.55 -9.85
CA ASP A 86 5.48 7.56 -10.80
C ASP A 86 4.93 8.95 -10.46
N LYS A 87 5.46 9.98 -11.12
CA LYS A 87 5.08 11.39 -10.88
C LYS A 87 3.56 11.65 -10.99
N ASN A 88 2.88 10.87 -11.82
CA ASN A 88 1.44 11.03 -12.07
C ASN A 88 0.58 10.10 -11.20
N GLU A 89 1.16 9.34 -10.28
CA GLU A 89 0.47 8.36 -9.44
C GLU A 89 -0.32 7.30 -10.24
N ARG A 90 0.07 6.97 -11.46
CA ARG A 90 -0.63 6.00 -12.32
C ARG A 90 0.11 4.68 -12.47
N ARG A 91 1.37 4.63 -12.06
CA ARG A 91 2.23 3.46 -12.23
C ARG A 91 2.94 3.16 -10.94
N LEU A 92 2.98 1.88 -10.58
CA LEU A 92 3.81 1.41 -9.48
C LEU A 92 5.21 1.13 -10.02
N VAL A 93 6.22 1.61 -9.32
CA VAL A 93 7.63 1.32 -9.58
C VAL A 93 8.13 0.45 -8.43
N THR A 94 8.75 -0.68 -8.74
CA THR A 94 9.37 -1.60 -7.77
C THR A 94 10.83 -1.83 -8.12
N ALA A 95 11.68 -1.93 -7.10
CA ALA A 95 13.07 -2.32 -7.25
C ALA A 95 13.36 -3.54 -6.37
N ALA A 96 14.26 -4.41 -6.82
CA ALA A 96 14.62 -5.63 -6.10
C ALA A 96 16.12 -5.93 -6.18
N ASN A 97 16.52 -6.99 -5.49
CA ASN A 97 17.90 -7.50 -5.50
C ASN A 97 18.35 -8.10 -6.84
N ASP A 98 17.45 -8.26 -7.82
CA ASP A 98 17.80 -8.65 -9.19
C ASP A 98 18.46 -7.52 -10.01
N ALA A 99 18.74 -6.38 -9.36
CA ALA A 99 19.26 -5.16 -9.97
C ALA A 99 18.34 -4.56 -11.06
N CYS A 100 17.06 -4.95 -11.09
CA CYS A 100 16.07 -4.43 -12.03
C CYS A 100 15.09 -3.47 -11.32
N ILE A 101 14.60 -2.49 -12.08
CA ILE A 101 13.50 -1.61 -11.68
C ILE A 101 12.33 -1.86 -12.63
N ARG A 102 11.21 -2.34 -12.09
CA ARG A 102 10.03 -2.65 -12.89
C ARG A 102 8.94 -1.63 -12.66
N MET A 103 8.23 -1.30 -13.74
CA MET A 103 7.12 -0.38 -13.71
C MET A 103 5.84 -1.10 -14.13
N TRP A 104 4.79 -0.96 -13.34
CA TRP A 104 3.56 -1.73 -13.43
C TRP A 104 2.35 -0.82 -13.57
N ASN A 105 1.36 -1.29 -14.31
CA ASN A 105 -0.01 -0.85 -14.12
C ASN A 105 -0.59 -1.65 -12.94
N PHE A 106 -0.71 -1.02 -11.78
CA PHE A 106 -1.17 -1.71 -10.58
C PHE A 106 -2.67 -2.07 -10.62
N ASN A 107 -3.46 -1.47 -11.52
CA ASN A 107 -4.89 -1.80 -11.64
C ASN A 107 -5.13 -3.16 -12.29
N ASN A 108 -4.26 -3.59 -13.21
CA ASN A 108 -4.40 -4.87 -13.92
C ASN A 108 -3.19 -5.80 -13.77
N GLY A 109 -2.16 -5.39 -13.02
CA GLY A 109 -0.94 -6.16 -12.78
C GLY A 109 0.00 -6.29 -13.98
N SER A 110 -0.22 -5.56 -15.08
CA SER A 110 0.65 -5.66 -16.26
C SER A 110 2.00 -4.97 -16.05
N LEU A 111 3.07 -5.65 -16.45
CA LEU A 111 4.42 -5.08 -16.53
C LEU A 111 4.50 -4.15 -17.74
N LEU A 112 4.89 -2.91 -17.51
CA LEU A 112 5.02 -1.87 -18.53
C LEU A 112 6.46 -1.71 -19.00
N ARG A 113 7.43 -1.74 -18.07
CA ARG A 113 8.88 -1.60 -18.34
C ARG A 113 9.71 -2.32 -17.27
N THR A 114 10.93 -2.68 -17.67
CA THR A 114 12.04 -3.22 -16.88
C THR A 114 13.25 -2.31 -17.02
#